data_AF-A0A0D7W3K7-F1
#
_entry.id   AF-A0A0D7W3K7-F1
#
_cell.length_a   1.000
_cell.length_b   1.000
_cell.length_c   1.000
_cell.angle_alpha   90.00
_cell.angle_beta   90.00
_cell.angle_gamma   90.00
#
_symmetry.space_group_name_H-M   'P 1'
#
loop_
_entity.id
_entity.type
_entity.pdbx_description
1 polymer ?
#
loop_
_entity_poly.entity_id
_entity_poly.type
_entity_poly.pdbx_seq_one_letter_code
_entity_poly.pdbx_strand_id
1 'polypeptide(L)' 'MMLNNQQTLVVSGILACGFFVCGLLDILDNFIVLTVLTLLFFAIVINVFRSGFKNQNENLEE' A
#
# COMPACT_ATOMS: atom_id res chain seq x y z
N MET A 1 19.75 2.03 -1.04
CA MET A 1 19.04 3.16 -0.42
C MET A 1 18.03 2.54 0.54
N MET A 2 18.38 2.48 1.82
CA MET A 2 17.58 1.82 2.84
C MET A 2 16.37 2.73 3.11
N LEU A 3 15.17 2.21 2.90
CA LEU A 3 13.91 2.92 3.17
C LEU A 3 13.84 3.10 4.69
N ASN A 4 14.43 4.19 5.18
CA ASN A 4 14.50 4.49 6.61
C ASN A 4 13.06 4.56 7.14
N ASN A 5 12.81 4.00 8.32
CA ASN A 5 11.48 3.84 8.93
C ASN A 5 10.57 5.08 8.79
N GLN A 6 11.16 6.28 8.79
CA GLN A 6 10.43 7.53 8.54
C GLN A 6 9.87 7.67 7.12
N GLN A 7 10.58 7.23 6.08
CA GLN A 7 10.09 7.24 4.70
C GLN A 7 8.95 6.23 4.49
N THR A 8 9.05 5.03 5.06
CA THR A 8 7.96 4.04 5.04
C THR A 8 6.71 4.60 5.73
N LEU A 9 6.89 5.27 6.87
CA LEU A 9 5.80 5.88 7.62
C LEU A 9 5.13 7.04 6.86
N VAL A 10 5.93 7.88 6.19
CA VAL A 10 5.40 8.98 5.35
C VAL A 10 4.65 8.44 4.15
N VAL A 11 5.18 7.42 3.45
CA VAL A 11 4.50 6.81 2.29
C VAL A 11 3.19 6.14 2.72
N SER A 12 3.18 5.44 3.86
CA SER A 12 1.97 4.86 4.44
C SER A 12 0.92 5.92 4.81
N GLY A 13 1.36 7.01 5.46
CA GLY A 13 0.48 8.13 5.80
C GLY A 13 -0.15 8.80 4.58
N ILE A 14 0.64 9.03 3.52
CA ILE A 14 0.15 9.62 2.26
C ILE A 14 -0.87 8.70 1.58
N LEU A 15 -0.62 7.39 1.55
CA LEU A 15 -1.58 6.42 0.99
C LEU A 15 -2.91 6.41 1.76
N ALA A 16 -2.85 6.43 3.10
CA ALA A 16 -4.04 6.47 3.94
C ALA A 16 -4.84 7.77 3.76
N CYS A 17 -4.15 8.92 3.77
CA CYS A 17 -4.78 10.23 3.54
C CYS A 17 -5.36 10.34 2.12
N GLY A 18 -4.67 9.85 1.10
CA GLY A 18 -5.15 9.86 -0.28
C GLY A 18 -6.41 9.01 -0.46
N PHE A 19 -6.44 7.81 0.13
CA PHE A 19 -7.64 6.98 0.15
C PHE A 19 -8.80 7.65 0.90
N PHE A 20 -8.52 8.31 2.01
CA PHE A 20 -9.53 9.01 2.81
C PHE A 20 -10.15 10.19 2.05
N VAL A 21 -9.33 10.99 1.37
CA VAL A 21 -9.81 12.12 0.55
C VAL A 21 -10.61 11.62 -0.66
N CYS A 22 -10.19 10.54 -1.31
CA CYS A 22 -10.96 9.90 -2.38
C CYS A 22 -12.34 9.39 -1.91
N GLY A 23 -12.42 8.89 -0.67
CA GLY A 23 -13.68 8.54 -0.03
C GLY A 23 -14.56 9.75 0.30
N LEU A 24 -13.96 10.86 0.74
CA LEU A 24 -14.68 12.12 1.04
C LEU A 24 -15.20 12.86 -0.19
N LEU A 25 -14.52 12.74 -1.34
CA LEU A 25 -14.93 13.38 -2.59
C LEU A 25 -16.09 12.65 -3.30
N ASP A 26 -16.65 11.58 -2.71
CA ASP A 26 -17.64 10.66 -3.32
C ASP A 26 -17.21 10.09 -4.69
N ILE A 27 -15.95 10.26 -5.07
CA ILE A 27 -15.34 9.57 -6.22
C ILE A 27 -15.39 8.06 -6.02
N LEU A 28 -15.40 7.62 -4.76
CA LEU A 28 -15.56 6.23 -4.37
C LEU A 28 -17.03 5.74 -4.40
N ASP A 29 -18.01 6.63 -4.56
CA ASP A 29 -19.43 6.23 -4.65
C ASP A 29 -19.72 5.46 -5.95
N ASN A 30 -18.92 5.70 -6.99
CA ASN A 30 -19.00 4.89 -8.20
C ASN A 30 -18.46 3.47 -7.93
N PHE A 31 -19.37 2.49 -7.98
CA PHE A 31 -19.08 1.07 -7.77
C PHE A 31 -17.89 0.55 -8.61
N ILE A 32 -17.73 1.05 -9.84
CA ILE A 32 -16.63 0.67 -10.74
C ILE A 32 -15.31 1.22 -10.20
N VAL A 33 -15.29 2.48 -9.76
CA VAL A 33 -14.10 3.14 -9.22
C VAL A 33 -13.68 2.48 -7.91
N LEU A 34 -14.64 2.21 -7.02
CA LEU A 34 -14.40 1.51 -5.75
C LEU A 34 -13.79 0.13 -5.99
N THR A 35 -14.33 -0.63 -6.94
CA THR A 35 -13.85 -1.98 -7.26
C THR A 35 -12.42 -1.94 -7.81
N VAL A 36 -12.14 -1.06 -8.78
CA VAL A 36 -10.80 -0.92 -9.37
C VAL A 36 -9.79 -0.46 -8.31
N LEU A 37 -10.15 0.54 -7.50
CA LEU A 37 -9.27 1.09 -6.47
C LEU A 37 -8.96 0.05 -5.38
N THR A 38 -9.96 -0.72 -4.95
CA THR A 38 -9.79 -1.80 -3.97
C THR A 38 -8.90 -2.90 -4.53
N LEU A 39 -9.10 -3.30 -5.79
CA LEU A 39 -8.28 -4.33 -6.43
C LEU A 39 -6.81 -3.88 -6.54
N LEU A 40 -6.59 -2.61 -6.91
CA LEU A 40 -5.25 -2.03 -6.99
C LEU A 40 -4.57 -1.94 -5.62
N PHE A 41 -5.32 -1.54 -4.58
CA PHE A 41 -4.84 -1.57 -3.19
C PHE A 41 -4.45 -2.99 -2.77
N PHE A 42 -5.30 -3.98 -3.04
CA PHE A 42 -5.04 -5.38 -2.71
C PHE A 42 -3.80 -5.91 -3.44
N ALA A 43 -3.62 -5.56 -4.72
CA ALA A 43 -2.43 -5.91 -5.49
C ALA A 43 -1.15 -5.29 -4.89
N ILE A 44 -1.19 -4.03 -4.45
CA ILE A 44 -0.08 -3.37 -3.77
C ILE A 44 0.22 -4.06 -2.44
N VAL A 45 -0.80 -4.33 -1.62
CA VAL A 45 -0.65 -5.01 -0.33
C VAL A 45 -0.04 -6.40 -0.52
N ILE A 46 -0.54 -7.20 -1.48
CA ILE A 46 0.02 -8.51 -1.81
C ILE A 46 1.49 -8.39 -2.25
N ASN A 47 1.81 -7.40 -3.08
CA ASN A 47 3.17 -7.19 -3.58
C ASN A 47 4.13 -6.78 -2.44
N VAL A 48 3.72 -5.85 -1.60
CA VAL A 48 4.47 -5.43 -0.40
C VAL A 48 4.64 -6.59 0.57
N PHE A 49 3.59 -7.38 0.82
CA PHE A 49 3.65 -8.54 1.71
C PHE A 49 4.59 -9.62 1.16
N ARG A 50 4.52 -9.89 -0.14
CA ARG A 50 5.42 -10.84 -0.83
C ARG A 50 6.87 -10.35 -0.84
N SER A 51 7.11 -9.06 -1.00
CA SER A 51 8.44 -8.45 -0.89
C SER A 51 8.96 -8.48 0.55
N GLY A 52 8.10 -8.23 1.55
CA GLY A 52 8.42 -8.36 2.96
C GLY A 52 8.77 -9.81 3.35
N PHE A 53 8.07 -10.79 2.79
CA PHE A 53 8.38 -12.22 2.97
C PHE A 53 9.69 -12.64 2.30
N LYS A 54 10.01 -12.07 1.13
CA LYS A 54 11.28 -12.36 0.45
C LYS A 54 12.47 -11.91 1.29
N ASN A 55 12.44 -10.71 1.88
CA ASN A 55 13.49 -10.22 2.78
C ASN A 55 13.72 -11.11 4.01
N GLN A 56 12.76 -11.95 4.40
CA GLN A 56 12.91 -12.87 5.55
C GLN A 56 13.71 -14.14 5.21
N ASN A 57 13.79 -14.53 3.93
CA ASN A 57 14.54 -15.72 3.50
C ASN A 57 16.02 -15.42 3.19
N GLU A 58 16.37 -14.14 3.02
CA GLU A 58 17.75 -13.68 2.75
C GLU A 58 18.53 -13.43 4.06
N ASN A 59 17.85 -13.39 5.21
CA ASN A 59 18.44 -13.12 6.53
C ASN A 59 18.67 -14.40 7.37
N LEU A 60 18.41 -15.57 6.81
CA LEU A 60 18.60 -16.88 7.47
C LEU A 60 19.84 -17.64 6.96
N GLU A 61 20.55 -17.09 5.96
CA GLU A 61 21.75 -17.69 5.35
C GLU A 61 23.03 -16.84 5.51
N GLU A 62 23.01 -15.76 6.30
CA GLU A 62 24.23 -15.07 6.78
C GLU A 62 24.57 -15.43 8.23
#